data_AF-A0A183CRA4-F1
#
_entry.id   AF-A0A183CRA4-F1
#
_cell.length_a   1.000
_cell.length_b   1.000
_cell.length_c   1.000
_cell.angle_alpha   90.00
_cell.angle_beta   90.00
_cell.angle_gamma   90.00
#
_symmetry.space_group_name_H-M   'P 1'
#
loop_
_entity.id
_entity.type
_entity.pdbx_description
1 polymer ?
#
loop_
_entity_poly.entity_id
_entity_poly.type
_entity_poly.pdbx_seq_one_letter_code
_entity_poly.pdbx_strand_id
1 'polypeptide(L)'
;AWLAIPQVVVSRVLMATPYMVLTPLVVNQLAKKEWFNARRWVSPAFQMLFCGVIIFFSTPLCCAIFPQLSHIKTSSLEPKLREKIAREHGHRDVVYFNKGL
;
A
#
# COMPACT_ATOMS: atom_id res chain seq x y z
N ALA A 1 18.40 -4.49 -4.20
CA ALA A 1 18.05 -3.56 -3.11
C ALA A 1 17.48 -2.23 -3.63
N TRP A 2 18.10 -1.58 -4.61
CA TRP A 2 17.73 -0.24 -5.11
C TRP A 2 16.29 -0.06 -5.62
N LEU A 3 15.64 -1.11 -6.11
CA LEU A 3 14.25 -1.04 -6.62
C LEU A 3 13.18 -1.23 -5.54
N ALA A 4 13.54 -1.69 -4.33
CA ALA A 4 12.55 -2.01 -3.30
C ALA A 4 11.89 -0.75 -2.71
N ILE A 5 12.69 0.28 -2.42
CA ILE A 5 12.21 1.56 -1.89
C ILE A 5 11.28 2.28 -2.88
N PRO A 6 11.65 2.52 -4.16
CA PRO A 6 10.76 3.20 -5.09
C PRO A 6 9.49 2.39 -5.38
N GLN A 7 9.55 1.06 -5.36
CA GLN A 7 8.37 0.21 -5.50
C GLN A 7 7.34 0.45 -4.38
N VAL A 8 7.80 0.56 -3.12
CA VAL A 8 6.92 0.86 -1.97
C VAL A 8 6.37 2.29 -2.07
N VAL A 9 7.21 3.27 -2.42
CA VAL A 9 6.78 4.67 -2.56
C VAL A 9 5.70 4.80 -3.63
N VAL A 10 5.90 4.19 -4.80
CA VAL A 10 4.92 4.20 -5.90
C VAL A 10 3.62 3.51 -5.47
N SER A 11 3.70 2.38 -4.77
CA SER A 11 2.51 1.70 -4.23
C SER A 11 1.69 2.59 -3.30
N ARG A 12 2.34 3.33 -2.40
CA ARG A 12 1.66 4.20 -1.43
C ARG A 12 1.03 5.41 -2.11
N VAL A 13 1.70 5.99 -3.11
CA VAL A 13 1.16 7.10 -3.92
C VAL A 13 -0.05 6.64 -4.73
N LEU A 14 0.05 5.48 -5.39
CA LEU A 14 -1.06 4.90 -6.16
C LEU A 14 -2.27 4.58 -5.28
N MET A 15 -2.06 4.14 -4.04
CA MET A 15 -3.16 3.88 -3.11
C MET A 15 -3.91 5.16 -2.72
N ALA A 16 -3.19 6.29 -2.58
CA ALA A 16 -3.75 7.57 -2.15
C ALA A 16 -4.34 8.41 -3.30
N THR A 17 -3.80 8.28 -4.52
CA THR A 17 -4.22 9.05 -5.69
C THR A 17 -5.73 8.96 -6.02
N PRO A 18 -6.37 7.77 -6.03
CA PRO A 18 -7.78 7.68 -6.42
C PRO A 18 -8.68 8.44 -5.47
N TYR A 19 -8.47 8.34 -4.15
CA TYR A 19 -9.32 9.07 -3.20
C TYR A 19 -9.05 10.59 -3.28
N MET A 20 -7.79 11.04 -3.40
CA MET A 20 -7.46 12.47 -3.45
C MET A 20 -8.02 13.17 -4.68
N VAL A 21 -8.19 12.46 -5.81
CA VAL A 21 -8.77 13.02 -7.03
C VAL A 21 -10.29 12.86 -7.05
N LEU A 22 -10.83 11.70 -6.67
CA LEU A 22 -12.27 11.45 -6.74
C LEU A 22 -13.06 12.24 -5.69
N THR A 23 -12.52 12.40 -4.48
CA THR A 23 -13.19 13.11 -3.39
C THR A 23 -13.57 14.55 -3.76
N PRO A 24 -12.64 15.43 -4.22
CA PRO A 24 -13.00 16.80 -4.56
C PRO A 24 -13.95 16.89 -5.76
N LEU A 25 -13.85 15.97 -6.74
CA LEU A 25 -14.77 15.94 -7.89
C LEU A 25 -16.20 15.62 -7.45
N VAL A 26 -16.38 14.61 -6.60
CA VAL A 26 -17.69 14.21 -6.10
C VAL A 26 -18.27 15.28 -5.18
N VAL A 27 -17.47 15.83 -4.26
CA VAL A 27 -17.91 16.91 -3.36
C VAL A 27 -18.29 18.17 -4.16
N ASN A 28 -17.54 18.53 -5.21
CA ASN A 28 -17.87 19.68 -6.05
C ASN A 28 -19.17 19.48 -6.85
N GLN A 29 -19.49 18.25 -7.25
CA GLN A 29 -20.79 17.95 -7.88
C GLN A 29 -21.94 17.98 -6.86
N LEU A 30 -21.72 17.46 -5.65
CA LEU A 30 -22.72 17.44 -4.59
C LEU A 30 -22.98 18.83 -4.00
N ALA A 31 -21.97 19.69 -3.94
CA ALA A 31 -22.09 21.09 -3.48
C ALA A 31 -23.04 21.94 -4.34
N LYS A 32 -23.32 21.52 -5.59
CA LYS A 32 -24.33 22.16 -6.45
C LYS A 32 -25.77 21.88 -6.01
N LYS A 33 -26.00 20.90 -5.13
CA LYS A 33 -27.33 20.61 -4.57
C LYS A 33 -27.53 21.38 -3.27
N GLU A 34 -28.64 22.13 -3.18
CA GLU A 34 -28.96 22.95 -2.00
C GLU A 34 -29.04 22.14 -0.70
N TRP A 35 -29.54 20.89 -0.74
CA TRP A 35 -29.59 20.02 0.44
C TRP A 35 -28.21 19.67 1.02
N PHE A 36 -27.19 19.54 0.16
CA PHE A 36 -25.83 19.22 0.58
C PHE A 36 -25.14 20.44 1.20
N ASN A 37 -25.40 21.64 0.67
CA ASN A 37 -24.86 22.89 1.20
C ASN A 37 -25.61 23.38 2.45
N ALA A 38 -26.91 23.08 2.56
CA ALA A 38 -27.74 23.45 3.71
C ALA A 38 -27.30 22.78 5.02
N ARG A 39 -26.58 21.65 4.96
CA ARG A 39 -26.22 20.86 6.15
C ARG A 39 -24.71 20.62 6.20
N ARG A 40 -24.00 21.55 6.86
CA ARG A 40 -22.52 21.60 6.95
C ARG A 40 -21.82 20.34 7.50
N TRP A 41 -22.56 19.46 8.19
CA TRP A 41 -22.07 18.15 8.68
C TRP A 41 -22.07 17.03 7.63
N VAL A 42 -22.84 17.18 6.55
CA VAL A 42 -22.97 16.14 5.51
C VAL A 42 -21.69 16.05 4.69
N SER A 43 -21.03 17.17 4.40
CA SER A 43 -19.79 17.21 3.63
C SER A 43 -18.64 16.41 4.27
N PRO A 44 -18.25 16.66 5.55
CA PRO A 44 -17.17 15.90 6.18
C PRO A 44 -17.55 14.43 6.41
N ALA A 45 -18.81 14.13 6.76
CA ALA A 45 -19.27 12.75 6.97
C ALA A 45 -19.23 11.94 5.67
N PHE A 46 -19.72 12.51 4.57
CA PHE A 46 -19.69 11.88 3.26
C PHE A 46 -18.25 11.63 2.79
N GLN A 47 -17.37 12.62 2.96
CA GLN A 47 -15.96 12.49 2.59
C GLN A 47 -15.25 11.39 3.39
N MET A 48 -15.50 11.30 4.70
CA MET A 48 -14.92 10.23 5.55
C MET A 48 -15.43 8.84 5.12
N LEU A 49 -16.73 8.71 4.87
CA LEU A 49 -17.32 7.45 4.41
C LEU A 49 -16.76 7.03 3.05
N PHE A 50 -16.74 7.96 2.09
CA PHE A 50 -16.28 7.72 0.72
C PHE A 50 -14.79 7.35 0.68
N CYS A 51 -13.96 8.10 1.43
CA CYS A 51 -12.55 7.79 1.58
C CYS A 51 -12.34 6.42 2.24
N GLY A 52 -13.09 6.11 3.30
CA GLY A 52 -13.03 4.81 3.99
C GLY A 52 -13.35 3.64 3.06
N VAL A 53 -14.40 3.76 2.24
CA VAL A 53 -14.76 2.72 1.25
C VAL A 53 -13.64 2.54 0.22
N ILE A 54 -13.09 3.63 -0.33
CA ILE A 54 -12.00 3.55 -1.32
C ILE A 54 -10.77 2.88 -0.71
N ILE A 55 -10.36 3.29 0.49
CA ILE A 55 -9.19 2.72 1.17
C ILE A 55 -9.40 1.24 1.49
N PHE A 56 -10.61 0.86 1.91
CA PHE A 56 -10.97 -0.52 2.24
C PHE A 56 -10.74 -1.48 1.04
N PHE A 57 -11.07 -1.05 -0.18
CA PHE A 57 -10.81 -1.84 -1.39
C PHE A 57 -9.39 -1.68 -1.93
N SER A 58 -8.84 -0.46 -1.88
CA SER A 58 -7.50 -0.16 -2.40
C SER A 58 -6.39 -0.90 -1.64
N THR A 59 -6.53 -1.03 -0.32
CA THR A 59 -5.53 -1.69 0.55
C THR A 59 -5.27 -3.16 0.16
N PRO A 60 -6.27 -4.06 0.09
CA PRO A 60 -6.02 -5.45 -0.32
C PRO A 60 -5.56 -5.56 -1.77
N LEU A 61 -6.01 -4.67 -2.67
CA LEU A 61 -5.55 -4.63 -4.06
C LEU A 61 -4.07 -4.27 -4.17
N CYS A 62 -3.60 -3.28 -3.42
CA CYS A 62 -2.18 -2.92 -3.38
C CYS A 62 -1.32 -4.06 -2.81
N CYS A 63 -1.78 -4.73 -1.74
CA CYS A 63 -1.10 -5.91 -1.20
C CYS A 63 -1.05 -7.09 -2.20
N ALA A 64 -2.05 -7.23 -3.07
CA ALA A 64 -2.06 -8.26 -4.11
C ALA A 64 -1.14 -7.92 -5.30
N ILE A 65 -1.09 -6.64 -5.69
CA ILE A 65 -0.26 -6.17 -6.82
C ILE A 65 1.23 -6.18 -6.46
N PHE A 66 1.58 -5.97 -5.19
CA PHE A 66 2.97 -5.97 -4.72
C PHE A 66 3.24 -7.19 -3.85
N PRO A 67 3.94 -8.22 -4.36
CA PRO A 67 4.16 -9.45 -3.61
C PRO A 67 4.97 -9.16 -2.33
N GLN A 68 4.32 -9.38 -1.18
CA GLN A 68 4.94 -9.33 0.14
C GLN A 68 6.14 -10.29 0.24
N LEU A 69 6.12 -11.44 -0.48
CA LEU A 69 7.20 -12.42 -0.43
C LEU A 69 8.36 -12.07 -1.42
N SER A 70 9.47 -11.63 -0.85
CA SER A 70 10.85 -11.55 -1.36
C SER A 70 11.52 -12.88 -1.68
N HIS A 71 12.35 -13.00 -2.72
CA HIS A 71 13.44 -13.98 -2.76
C HIS A 71 14.78 -13.27 -2.90
N ILE A 72 15.81 -13.80 -2.24
CA ILE A 72 17.19 -13.29 -2.33
C ILE A 72 18.17 -14.47 -2.32
N LYS A 73 19.27 -14.34 -3.07
CA LYS A 73 20.34 -15.34 -3.09
C LYS A 73 21.13 -15.30 -1.79
N THR A 74 21.41 -16.47 -1.23
CA THR A 74 22.17 -16.64 0.02
C THR A 74 23.59 -16.09 -0.06
N SER A 75 24.15 -16.01 -1.27
CA SER A 75 25.44 -15.38 -1.57
C SER A 75 25.44 -13.85 -1.38
N SER A 76 24.28 -13.21 -1.46
CA SER A 76 24.12 -11.76 -1.29
C SER A 76 23.71 -11.36 0.13
N LEU A 77 23.58 -12.33 1.06
CA LEU A 77 23.32 -12.08 2.46
C LEU A 77 24.61 -11.80 3.24
N GLU A 78 24.46 -11.09 4.37
CA GLU A 78 25.56 -10.83 5.29
C GLU A 78 26.20 -12.14 5.79
N PRO A 79 27.53 -12.16 6.02
CA PRO A 79 28.26 -13.38 6.40
C PRO A 79 27.68 -14.07 7.64
N LYS A 80 27.28 -13.28 8.65
CA LYS A 80 26.66 -13.78 9.89
C LYS A 80 25.33 -14.50 9.62
N LEU A 81 24.50 -13.97 8.72
CA LEU A 81 23.23 -14.59 8.36
C LEU A 81 23.46 -15.86 7.54
N ARG A 82 24.44 -15.83 6.63
CA ARG A 82 24.82 -16.98 5.82
C ARG A 82 25.29 -18.16 6.67
N GLU A 83 26.13 -17.91 7.66
CA GLU A 83 26.60 -18.92 8.60
C GLU A 83 25.45 -19.49 9.45
N LYS A 84 24.54 -18.63 9.91
CA LYS A 84 23.36 -19.08 10.66
C LYS A 84 22.45 -19.98 9.83
N ILE A 85 22.14 -19.58 8.60
CA ILE A 85 21.31 -20.35 7.66
C ILE A 85 21.99 -21.69 7.33
N ALA A 86 23.31 -21.69 7.08
CA ALA A 86 24.06 -22.91 6.79
C ALA A 86 24.04 -23.92 7.96
N ARG A 87 24.07 -23.43 9.21
CA ARG A 87 24.01 -24.28 10.42
C ARG A 87 22.60 -24.82 10.70
N GLU A 88 21.56 -24.00 10.55
CA GLU A 88 20.18 -24.38 10.92
C GLU A 88 19.42 -25.10 9.79
N HIS A 89 19.72 -24.79 8.52
CA HIS A 89 18.91 -25.22 7.37
C HIS A 89 19.72 -25.75 6.18
N GLY A 90 21.04 -25.91 6.34
CA GLY A 90 21.95 -26.35 5.29
C GLY A 90 22.26 -25.27 4.24
N HIS A 91 23.06 -25.61 3.23
CA HIS A 91 23.35 -24.67 2.14
C HIS A 91 22.15 -24.59 1.19
N ARG A 92 21.44 -23.45 1.21
CA ARG A 92 20.38 -23.12 0.25
C ARG A 92 20.81 -21.96 -0.61
N ASP A 93 20.58 -22.03 -1.92
CA ASP A 93 20.96 -20.96 -2.84
C ASP A 93 20.04 -19.74 -2.77
N VAL A 94 18.78 -19.94 -2.38
CA VAL A 94 17.74 -18.90 -2.33
C VAL A 94 16.96 -18.98 -1.01
N VAL A 95 16.73 -17.83 -0.39
CA VAL A 95 15.86 -17.70 0.78
C VAL A 95 14.72 -16.73 0.48
N TYR A 96 13.56 -17.01 1.07
CA TYR A 96 12.37 -16.19 0.95
C TYR A 96 12.17 -15.37 2.22
N PHE A 97 11.78 -14.11 2.07
CA PHE A 97 11.51 -13.22 3.20
C PHE A 97 10.30 -12.34 2.91
N ASN A 98 9.56 -11.96 3.95
CA ASN A 98 8.49 -10.97 3.79
C ASN A 98 9.12 -9.58 3.75
N LYS A 99 8.82 -8.79 2.71
CA LYS A 99 9.31 -7.41 2.55
C LYS A 99 8.81 -6.47 3.64
N GLY A 100 7.72 -6.82 4.32
CA GLY A 100 7.00 -5.90 5.20
C GLY A 100 6.30 -4.84 4.36
N LEU A 101 5.01 -4.62 4.61
CA LEU A 101 4.25 -3.53 4.02
C LEU A 101 3.86 -2.57 5.14
#